data_AF-A0AAD4V0I0-F1
#
_entry.id   AF-A0AAD4V0I0-F1
#
_cell.length_a   1.000
_cell.length_b   1.000
_cell.length_c   1.000
_cell.angle_alpha   90.00
_cell.angle_beta   90.00
_cell.angle_gamma   90.00
#
_symmetry.space_group_name_H-M   'P 1'
#
loop_
_entity.id
_entity.type
_entity.pdbx_description
1 polymer ?
#
loop_
_entity_poly.entity_id
_entity_poly.type
_entity_poly.pdbx_seq_one_letter_code
_entity_poly.pdbx_strand_id
1 'polypeptide(L)'
;MDDVNVPGLSRSYSDIDLASEEGFTNDDLEDDNLQTAAYLVSRMKSHIAMQLLIIQVAADLYKINHESLSAANIGILLEIFSLIASHAHQLNSETILQKKLQKVCSVLELTAPPLVHFENDSYKNYLSFLQNALMDNPSMSEEMNIEVQLVEVCEKILQIYLKCTEPRSFEHKPTDQPILHWFLPLGTAKKEELATRTYLAVSALQVLSGLERVSFRRHACRLFPLLVDLVGSEHTSGEVQLVLSNIFQSCIGPIVME
;
A
#
# COMPACT_ATOMS: atom_id res chain seq x y z
N MET A 1 36.82 24.37 40.40
CA MET A 1 35.40 24.15 40.70
C MET A 1 34.57 25.21 40.02
N ASP A 2 34.15 25.09 38.77
CA ASP A 2 34.66 24.37 37.60
C ASP A 2 34.01 25.07 36.41
N ASP A 3 34.77 25.10 35.32
CA ASP A 3 34.39 25.60 34.01
C ASP A 3 33.16 24.84 33.48
N VAL A 4 32.12 25.57 33.06
CA VAL A 4 31.24 25.09 31.98
C VAL A 4 30.99 26.26 31.03
N ASN A 5 31.88 26.35 30.04
CA ASN A 5 31.77 27.22 28.89
C ASN A 5 30.80 26.58 27.88
N VAL A 6 29.68 27.23 27.60
CA VAL A 6 28.79 26.96 26.46
C VAL A 6 28.84 28.23 25.64
N PRO A 7 29.37 28.22 24.39
CA PRO A 7 28.45 28.18 23.24
C PRO A 7 29.06 27.68 21.90
N GLY A 8 28.18 27.33 20.95
CA GLY A 8 28.48 27.53 19.53
C GLY A 8 27.99 26.45 18.57
N LEU A 9 26.81 26.66 17.97
CA LEU A 9 26.46 26.12 16.66
C LEU A 9 27.53 26.50 15.62
N SER A 10 27.85 25.58 14.69
CA SER A 10 28.04 25.77 13.23
C SER A 10 29.11 24.84 12.64
N ARG A 11 28.70 23.76 11.96
CA ARG A 11 29.34 23.20 10.74
C ARG A 11 28.48 22.04 10.24
N SER A 12 27.62 22.28 9.25
CA SER A 12 27.88 22.22 7.81
C SER A 12 27.58 20.83 7.25
N TYR A 13 26.45 20.74 6.56
CA TYR A 13 26.13 19.69 5.59
C TYR A 13 27.22 19.64 4.52
N SER A 14 27.94 18.53 4.44
CA SER A 14 28.54 17.99 3.22
C SER A 14 29.18 16.65 3.58
N ASP A 15 28.49 15.57 3.26
CA ASP A 15 29.06 14.48 2.44
C ASP A 15 28.00 13.36 2.34
N ILE A 16 27.24 13.50 1.26
CA ILE A 16 26.50 12.44 0.58
C ILE A 16 27.54 11.54 -0.12
N ASP A 17 27.15 10.28 -0.32
CA ASP A 17 27.81 9.25 -1.13
C ASP A 17 28.97 8.49 -0.52
N LEU A 18 28.64 7.47 0.28
CA LEU A 18 29.14 6.10 0.10
C LEU A 18 28.16 5.14 0.79
N ALA A 19 27.05 4.84 0.10
CA ALA A 19 26.24 3.68 0.44
C ALA A 19 27.04 2.43 0.05
N SER A 20 27.89 1.94 0.96
CA SER A 20 28.55 0.66 0.78
C SER A 20 27.48 -0.44 0.72
N GLU A 21 27.46 -1.18 -0.38
CA GLU A 21 26.80 -2.48 -0.54
C GLU A 21 27.47 -3.56 0.35
N GLU A 22 27.82 -3.24 1.58
CA GLU A 22 28.29 -4.22 2.56
C GLU A 22 27.08 -4.76 3.31
N GLY A 23 26.59 -5.88 2.81
CA GLY A 23 25.69 -6.74 3.56
C GLY A 23 26.31 -7.03 4.92
N PHE A 24 25.57 -6.73 5.99
CA PHE A 24 25.85 -7.04 7.39
C PHE A 24 26.87 -8.16 7.57
N THR A 25 28.10 -7.80 7.93
CA THR A 25 29.13 -8.75 8.38
C THR A 25 28.66 -9.42 9.67
N ASN A 26 29.19 -10.60 9.97
CA ASN A 26 28.86 -11.37 11.17
C ASN A 26 29.20 -10.66 12.50
N ASP A 27 29.84 -9.49 12.43
CA ASP A 27 30.25 -8.65 13.56
C ASP A 27 29.08 -7.85 14.17
N ASP A 28 27.96 -7.70 13.45
CA ASP A 28 26.75 -6.99 13.95
C ASP A 28 25.83 -7.87 14.82
N LEU A 29 26.26 -9.08 15.18
CA LEU A 29 25.53 -10.06 16.00
C LEU A 29 25.97 -10.04 17.47
N GLU A 30 26.23 -8.86 18.03
CA GLU A 30 26.37 -8.71 19.49
C GLU A 30 25.02 -8.95 20.19
N ASP A 31 25.04 -9.62 21.34
CA ASP A 31 23.83 -10.02 22.10
C ASP A 31 22.94 -8.81 22.46
N ASP A 32 23.55 -7.66 22.79
CA ASP A 32 22.86 -6.40 23.07
C ASP A 32 22.12 -5.83 21.84
N ASN A 33 22.68 -6.01 20.63
CA ASN A 33 22.04 -5.60 19.38
C ASN A 33 20.86 -6.52 19.03
N LEU A 34 20.98 -7.81 19.32
CA LEU A 34 19.90 -8.80 19.11
C LEU A 34 18.73 -8.56 20.07
N GLN A 35 19.00 -8.27 21.35
CA GLN A 35 17.96 -7.96 22.33
C GLN A 35 17.22 -6.66 21.97
N THR A 36 17.95 -5.65 21.52
CA THR A 36 17.36 -4.41 21.00
C THR A 36 16.50 -4.68 19.77
N ALA A 37 16.96 -5.51 18.84
CA ALA A 37 16.21 -5.88 17.65
C ALA A 37 14.91 -6.65 18.01
N ALA A 38 14.95 -7.58 18.96
CA ALA A 38 13.76 -8.28 19.45
C ALA A 38 12.72 -7.32 20.05
N TYR A 39 13.18 -6.35 20.86
CA TYR A 39 12.32 -5.29 21.39
C TYR A 39 11.66 -4.48 20.28
N LEU A 40 12.42 -4.07 19.26
CA LEU A 40 11.89 -3.30 18.13
C LEU A 40 10.86 -4.08 17.33
N VAL A 41 11.07 -5.39 17.11
CA VAL A 41 10.10 -6.28 16.46
C VAL A 41 8.79 -6.33 17.25
N SER A 42 8.88 -6.54 18.57
CA SER A 42 7.72 -6.57 19.46
C SER A 42 6.97 -5.23 19.45
N ARG A 43 7.70 -4.13 19.58
CA ARG A 43 7.16 -2.76 19.54
C ARG A 43 6.46 -2.47 18.21
N MET A 44 7.03 -2.88 17.08
CA MET A 44 6.39 -2.73 15.77
C MET A 44 5.05 -3.48 15.70
N LYS A 45 4.98 -4.72 16.20
CA LYS A 45 3.71 -5.46 16.25
C LYS A 45 2.66 -4.73 17.09
N SER A 46 3.05 -4.18 18.24
CA SER A 46 2.15 -3.40 19.09
C SER A 46 1.63 -2.14 18.39
N HIS A 47 2.48 -1.40 17.66
CA HIS A 47 2.06 -0.22 16.89
C HIS A 47 1.10 -0.57 15.76
N ILE A 48 1.37 -1.67 15.03
CA ILE A 48 0.46 -2.17 13.99
C ILE A 48 -0.90 -2.52 14.59
N ALA A 49 -0.93 -3.27 15.70
CA ALA A 49 -2.18 -3.62 16.37
C ALA A 49 -2.95 -2.38 16.85
N MET A 50 -2.26 -1.37 17.39
CA MET A 50 -2.87 -0.11 17.81
C MET A 50 -3.49 0.64 16.63
N GLN A 51 -2.78 0.75 15.50
CA GLN A 51 -3.31 1.44 14.31
C GLN A 51 -4.52 0.71 13.71
N LEU A 52 -4.54 -0.62 13.72
CA LEU A 52 -5.71 -1.40 13.32
C LEU A 52 -6.91 -1.20 14.28
N LEU A 53 -6.66 -1.07 15.58
CA LEU A 53 -7.72 -0.72 16.55
C LEU A 53 -8.26 0.69 16.32
N ILE A 54 -7.42 1.66 15.99
CA ILE A 54 -7.86 3.03 15.64
C ILE A 54 -8.75 2.99 14.40
N ILE A 55 -8.36 2.25 13.36
CA ILE A 55 -9.18 2.02 12.16
C ILE A 55 -10.54 1.43 12.54
N GLN A 56 -10.55 0.40 13.39
CA GLN A 56 -11.78 -0.25 13.82
C GLN A 56 -12.72 0.74 14.55
N VAL A 57 -12.18 1.50 15.50
CA VAL A 57 -12.95 2.52 16.24
C VAL A 57 -13.49 3.61 15.30
N ALA A 58 -12.67 4.07 14.34
CA ALA A 58 -13.10 5.05 13.35
C ALA A 58 -14.23 4.51 12.45
N ALA A 59 -14.12 3.26 11.99
CA ALA A 59 -15.13 2.60 11.18
C ALA A 59 -16.45 2.41 11.95
N ASP A 60 -16.37 1.99 13.21
CA ASP A 60 -17.56 1.82 14.06
C ASP A 60 -18.22 3.17 14.38
N LEU A 61 -17.43 4.21 14.65
CA LEU A 61 -17.94 5.55 14.89
C LEU A 61 -18.71 6.10 13.68
N TYR A 62 -18.17 5.90 12.47
CA TYR A 62 -18.86 6.23 11.23
C TYR A 62 -20.16 5.41 11.11
N LYS A 63 -20.07 4.08 11.18
CA LYS A 63 -21.22 3.18 10.97
C LYS A 63 -22.38 3.49 11.91
N ILE A 64 -22.10 3.76 13.19
CA ILE A 64 -23.12 4.02 14.21
C ILE A 64 -23.72 5.43 14.07
N ASN A 65 -22.94 6.42 13.65
CA ASN A 65 -23.34 7.83 13.78
C ASN A 65 -23.38 8.62 12.46
N HIS A 66 -23.19 7.99 11.30
CA HIS A 66 -23.02 8.68 10.01
C HIS A 66 -24.07 9.76 9.72
N GLU A 67 -25.34 9.54 10.06
CA GLU A 67 -26.42 10.53 9.86
C GLU A 67 -26.25 11.83 10.68
N SER A 68 -25.48 11.77 11.77
CA SER A 68 -25.25 12.89 12.70
C SER A 68 -23.87 13.54 12.55
N LEU A 69 -22.99 12.94 11.76
CA LEU A 69 -21.65 13.46 11.55
C LEU A 69 -21.68 14.64 10.57
N SER A 70 -21.01 15.72 10.93
CA SER A 70 -20.77 16.83 10.01
C SER A 70 -19.69 16.46 8.98
N ALA A 71 -19.64 17.22 7.87
CA ALA A 71 -18.58 17.10 6.88
C ALA A 71 -17.17 17.22 7.50
N ALA A 72 -17.00 18.10 8.50
CA ALA A 72 -15.73 18.25 9.21
C ALA A 72 -15.35 16.96 9.98
N ASN A 73 -16.31 16.32 10.65
CA ASN A 73 -16.05 15.06 11.36
C ASN A 73 -15.70 13.94 10.38
N ILE A 74 -16.38 13.88 9.23
CA ILE A 74 -16.09 12.90 8.19
C ILE A 74 -14.72 13.16 7.57
N GLY A 75 -14.31 14.43 7.43
CA GLY A 75 -12.97 14.81 6.99
C GLY A 75 -11.88 14.27 7.93
N ILE A 76 -12.08 14.39 9.24
CA ILE A 76 -11.14 13.84 10.24
C ILE A 76 -11.06 12.30 10.12
N LEU A 77 -12.19 11.62 9.99
CA LEU A 77 -12.21 10.17 9.82
C LEU A 77 -11.48 9.75 8.55
N LEU A 78 -11.73 10.46 7.46
CA LEU A 78 -11.07 10.24 6.18
C LEU A 78 -9.55 10.40 6.27
N GLU A 79 -9.09 11.44 6.96
CA GLU A 79 -7.66 11.64 7.24
C GLU A 79 -7.06 10.50 8.05
N ILE A 80 -7.77 9.99 9.07
CA ILE A 80 -7.30 8.84 9.86
C ILE A 80 -7.08 7.61 8.97
N PHE A 81 -8.05 7.25 8.12
CA PHE A 81 -7.90 6.11 7.22
C PHE A 81 -6.75 6.33 6.23
N SER A 82 -6.67 7.52 5.62
CA SER A 82 -5.64 7.87 4.64
C SER A 82 -4.23 7.83 5.24
N LEU A 83 -4.02 8.43 6.41
CA LEU A 83 -2.74 8.47 7.09
C LEU A 83 -2.27 7.06 7.50
N ILE A 84 -3.18 6.23 8.02
CA ILE A 84 -2.81 4.87 8.44
C ILE A 84 -2.51 3.98 7.23
N ALA A 85 -3.33 4.04 6.16
CA ALA A 85 -3.06 3.30 4.93
C ALA A 85 -1.74 3.73 4.26
N SER A 86 -1.46 5.03 4.23
CA SER A 86 -0.20 5.57 3.71
C SER A 86 1.00 5.15 4.55
N HIS A 87 0.88 5.19 5.88
CA HIS A 87 1.91 4.70 6.79
C HIS A 87 2.18 3.20 6.60
N ALA A 88 1.13 2.39 6.50
CA ALA A 88 1.25 0.96 6.25
C ALA A 88 1.97 0.68 4.92
N HIS A 89 1.64 1.44 3.87
CA HIS A 89 2.31 1.34 2.58
C HIS A 89 3.78 1.73 2.63
N GLN A 90 4.11 2.85 3.28
CA GLN A 90 5.49 3.29 3.44
C GLN A 90 6.31 2.24 4.19
N LEU A 91 5.76 1.71 5.29
CA LEU A 91 6.42 0.70 6.09
C LEU A 91 6.69 -0.59 5.30
N ASN A 92 5.72 -1.01 4.47
CA ASN A 92 5.83 -2.19 3.64
C ASN A 92 6.61 -1.96 2.33
N SER A 93 6.94 -0.72 1.99
CA SER A 93 7.77 -0.39 0.82
C SER A 93 9.25 -0.25 1.17
N GLU A 94 9.59 -0.14 2.46
CA GLU A 94 10.96 0.03 2.93
C GLU A 94 11.76 -1.29 2.87
N THR A 95 12.38 -1.54 1.71
CA THR A 95 13.05 -2.83 1.42
C THR A 95 14.23 -3.13 2.33
N ILE A 96 14.96 -2.09 2.80
CA ILE A 96 16.09 -2.25 3.73
C ILE A 96 15.56 -2.75 5.07
N LEU A 97 14.49 -2.13 5.58
CA LEU A 97 13.84 -2.55 6.82
C LEU A 97 13.31 -3.98 6.72
N GLN A 98 12.64 -4.33 5.61
CA GLN A 98 12.14 -5.70 5.40
C GLN A 98 13.25 -6.75 5.43
N LYS A 99 14.37 -6.51 4.75
CA LYS A 99 15.52 -7.43 4.77
C LYS A 99 16.11 -7.58 6.18
N LYS A 100 16.27 -6.47 6.91
CA LYS A 100 16.74 -6.49 8.31
C LYS A 100 15.77 -7.27 9.20
N LEU A 101 14.47 -7.02 9.06
CA LEU A 101 13.42 -7.66 9.82
C LEU A 101 13.37 -9.17 9.57
N GLN A 102 13.44 -9.58 8.30
CA GLN A 102 13.53 -10.98 7.93
C GLN A 102 14.74 -11.67 8.57
N LYS A 103 15.93 -11.05 8.48
CA LYS A 103 17.16 -11.60 9.08
C LYS A 103 17.03 -11.76 10.59
N VAL A 104 16.60 -10.71 11.30
CA VAL A 104 16.44 -10.72 12.76
C VAL A 104 15.41 -11.77 13.18
N CYS A 105 14.25 -11.81 12.52
CA CYS A 105 13.19 -12.77 12.83
C CYS A 105 13.65 -14.21 12.58
N SER A 106 14.44 -14.47 11.53
CA SER A 106 15.01 -15.79 11.28
C SER A 106 16.07 -16.18 12.31
N VAL A 107 16.96 -15.26 12.71
CA VAL A 107 18.03 -15.54 13.69
C VAL A 107 17.46 -15.78 15.09
N LEU A 108 16.45 -15.00 15.49
CA LEU A 108 15.86 -15.05 16.83
C LEU A 108 14.60 -15.92 16.90
N GLU A 109 14.26 -16.63 15.82
CA GLU A 109 13.04 -17.45 15.69
C GLU A 109 11.74 -16.69 16.06
N LEU A 110 11.72 -15.39 15.82
CA LEU A 110 10.57 -14.53 16.09
C LEU A 110 9.59 -14.57 14.90
N THR A 111 8.29 -14.54 15.18
CA THR A 111 7.31 -14.26 14.12
C THR A 111 7.54 -12.87 13.55
N ALA A 112 7.56 -12.72 12.23
CA ALA A 112 7.67 -11.41 11.61
C ALA A 112 6.43 -10.54 11.92
N PRO A 113 6.58 -9.21 12.05
CA PRO A 113 5.48 -8.27 12.01
C PRO A 113 4.64 -8.45 10.73
N PRO A 114 3.31 -8.43 10.80
CA PRO A 114 2.43 -8.76 9.68
C PRO A 114 2.25 -7.57 8.72
N LEU A 115 3.34 -7.08 8.11
CA LEU A 115 3.36 -5.83 7.33
C LEU A 115 2.40 -5.84 6.13
N VAL A 116 2.39 -6.94 5.35
CA VAL A 116 1.50 -7.08 4.18
C VAL A 116 0.02 -7.09 4.61
N HIS A 117 -0.30 -7.79 5.70
CA HIS A 117 -1.67 -7.82 6.22
C HIS A 117 -2.10 -6.46 6.76
N PHE A 118 -1.20 -5.78 7.48
CA PHE A 118 -1.45 -4.43 7.97
C PHE A 118 -1.76 -3.45 6.84
N GLU A 119 -0.96 -3.46 5.76
CA GLU A 119 -1.21 -2.66 4.56
C GLU A 119 -2.56 -3.01 3.92
N ASN A 120 -2.82 -4.30 3.72
CA ASN A 120 -4.05 -4.74 3.06
C ASN A 120 -5.30 -4.36 3.85
N ASP A 121 -5.30 -4.60 5.16
CA ASP A 121 -6.43 -4.29 6.03
C ASP A 121 -6.66 -2.78 6.16
N SER A 122 -5.58 -1.99 6.17
CA SER A 122 -5.69 -0.53 6.20
C SER A 122 -6.36 0.01 4.94
N TYR A 123 -5.93 -0.44 3.76
CA TYR A 123 -6.56 -0.06 2.50
C TYR A 123 -7.98 -0.62 2.35
N LYS A 124 -8.24 -1.84 2.81
CA LYS A 124 -9.59 -2.43 2.78
C LYS A 124 -10.59 -1.58 3.58
N ASN A 125 -10.19 -1.17 4.78
CA ASN A 125 -11.04 -0.33 5.63
C ASN A 125 -11.20 1.08 5.04
N TYR A 126 -10.13 1.65 4.47
CA TYR A 126 -10.21 2.95 3.80
C TYR A 126 -11.16 2.91 2.59
N LEU A 127 -11.05 1.88 1.76
CA LEU A 127 -11.92 1.66 0.61
C LEU A 127 -13.39 1.50 1.04
N SER A 128 -13.64 0.66 2.04
CA SER A 128 -14.98 0.47 2.61
C SER A 128 -15.58 1.77 3.15
N PHE A 129 -14.79 2.56 3.87
CA PHE A 129 -15.22 3.87 4.38
C PHE A 129 -15.61 4.82 3.24
N LEU A 130 -14.77 4.96 2.21
CA LEU A 130 -15.05 5.83 1.06
C LEU A 130 -16.30 5.37 0.29
N GLN A 131 -16.50 4.06 0.13
CA GLN A 131 -17.69 3.51 -0.50
C GLN A 131 -18.95 3.86 0.29
N ASN A 132 -18.94 3.66 1.61
CA ASN A 132 -20.09 4.00 2.45
C ASN A 132 -20.35 5.51 2.43
N ALA A 133 -19.30 6.33 2.56
CA ALA A 133 -19.41 7.79 2.49
C ALA A 133 -20.01 8.30 1.17
N LEU A 134 -19.67 7.64 0.05
CA LEU A 134 -20.24 7.94 -1.26
C LEU A 134 -21.74 7.62 -1.34
N MET A 135 -22.19 6.54 -0.69
CA MET A 135 -23.57 6.06 -0.73
C MET A 135 -24.49 6.74 0.29
N ASP A 136 -24.00 7.00 1.49
CA ASP A 136 -24.83 7.44 2.61
C ASP A 136 -25.27 8.91 2.47
N ASN A 137 -24.43 9.77 1.91
CA ASN A 137 -24.70 11.22 1.78
C ASN A 137 -24.16 11.81 0.46
N PRO A 138 -24.91 11.70 -0.66
CA PRO A 138 -24.42 12.11 -1.99
C PRO A 138 -24.01 13.58 -2.10
N SER A 139 -24.75 14.51 -1.47
CA SER A 139 -24.46 15.95 -1.56
C SER A 139 -23.14 16.33 -0.87
N MET A 140 -22.90 15.77 0.32
CA MET A 140 -21.66 15.99 1.05
C MET A 140 -20.49 15.24 0.41
N SER A 141 -20.75 14.05 -0.15
CA SER A 141 -19.76 13.29 -0.92
C SER A 141 -19.21 14.10 -2.11
N GLU A 142 -20.08 14.81 -2.82
CA GLU A 142 -19.69 15.71 -3.91
C GLU A 142 -18.85 16.89 -3.39
N GLU A 143 -19.25 17.55 -2.30
CA GLU A 143 -18.49 18.63 -1.67
C GLU A 143 -17.07 18.19 -1.26
N MET A 144 -16.95 16.98 -0.72
CA MET A 144 -15.69 16.42 -0.23
C MET A 144 -14.88 15.67 -1.32
N ASN A 145 -15.38 15.62 -2.55
CA ASN A 145 -14.78 14.90 -3.68
C ASN A 145 -14.47 13.42 -3.36
N ILE A 146 -15.36 12.73 -2.63
CA ILE A 146 -15.15 11.35 -2.17
C ILE A 146 -14.95 10.38 -3.34
N GLU A 147 -15.66 10.58 -4.46
CA GLU A 147 -15.50 9.78 -5.67
C GLU A 147 -14.05 9.80 -6.19
N VAL A 148 -13.44 11.00 -6.27
CA VAL A 148 -12.07 11.15 -6.77
C VAL A 148 -11.09 10.41 -5.85
N GLN A 149 -11.27 10.56 -4.54
CA GLN A 149 -10.44 9.86 -3.56
C GLN A 149 -10.62 8.34 -3.62
N LEU A 150 -11.85 7.86 -3.82
CA LEU A 150 -12.15 6.44 -3.99
C LEU A 150 -11.42 5.86 -5.20
N VAL A 151 -11.44 6.57 -6.33
CA VAL A 151 -10.73 6.16 -7.54
C VAL A 151 -9.21 6.17 -7.31
N GLU A 152 -8.66 7.20 -6.66
CA GLU A 152 -7.24 7.28 -6.34
C GLU A 152 -6.75 6.14 -5.45
N VAL A 153 -7.55 5.77 -4.44
CA VAL A 153 -7.26 4.62 -3.58
C VAL A 153 -7.30 3.31 -4.38
N CYS A 154 -8.29 3.15 -5.27
CA CYS A 154 -8.34 1.99 -6.16
C CYS A 154 -7.10 1.91 -7.05
N GLU A 155 -6.72 3.01 -7.70
CA GLU A 155 -5.51 3.09 -8.51
C GLU A 155 -4.27 2.69 -7.70
N LYS A 156 -4.14 3.21 -6.48
CA LYS A 156 -3.02 2.90 -5.59
C LYS A 156 -2.96 1.42 -5.25
N ILE A 157 -4.09 0.80 -4.91
CA ILE A 157 -4.21 -0.64 -4.64
C ILE A 157 -3.77 -1.45 -5.87
N LEU A 158 -4.24 -1.10 -7.06
CA LEU A 158 -3.89 -1.81 -8.30
C LEU A 158 -2.41 -1.67 -8.64
N GLN A 159 -1.82 -0.48 -8.46
CA GLN A 159 -0.38 -0.27 -8.61
C GLN A 159 0.43 -1.12 -7.63
N ILE A 160 0.00 -1.20 -6.37
CA ILE A 160 0.65 -2.06 -5.37
C ILE A 160 0.58 -3.53 -5.79
N TYR A 161 -0.56 -3.99 -6.29
CA TYR A 161 -0.73 -5.36 -6.79
C TYR A 161 0.18 -5.64 -8.00
N LEU A 162 0.23 -4.74 -8.98
CA LEU A 162 1.08 -4.85 -10.17
C LEU A 162 2.57 -4.93 -9.82
N LYS A 163 3.04 -4.14 -8.85
CA LYS A 163 4.43 -4.21 -8.35
C LYS A 163 4.81 -5.58 -7.78
N CYS A 164 3.83 -6.40 -7.38
CA CYS A 164 4.09 -7.78 -6.94
C CYS A 164 4.21 -8.77 -8.11
N THR A 165 3.70 -8.40 -9.29
CA THR A 165 3.73 -9.21 -10.53
C THR A 165 4.94 -8.91 -11.41
N GLU A 166 5.57 -7.75 -11.25
CA GLU A 166 6.79 -7.41 -11.98
C GLU A 166 7.94 -8.32 -11.54
N PRO A 167 8.62 -9.01 -12.47
CA PRO A 167 9.92 -9.60 -12.18
C PRO A 167 10.82 -8.46 -11.68
N ARG A 168 11.52 -8.64 -10.55
CA ARG A 168 12.66 -7.78 -10.26
C ARG A 168 13.68 -8.02 -11.38
N SER A 169 13.62 -7.23 -12.45
CA SER A 169 14.80 -6.99 -13.25
C SER A 169 15.81 -6.43 -12.26
N PHE A 170 16.90 -7.16 -12.05
CA PHE A 170 18.12 -6.54 -11.58
C PHE A 170 18.29 -5.24 -12.35
N GLU A 171 18.62 -4.14 -11.65
CA GLU A 171 18.81 -2.81 -12.22
C GLU A 171 19.58 -2.89 -13.55
N HIS A 172 18.85 -2.96 -14.65
CA HIS A 172 19.46 -2.99 -15.97
C HIS A 172 19.63 -1.53 -16.36
N LYS A 173 20.88 -1.08 -16.29
CA LYS A 173 21.35 0.11 -17.00
C LYS A 173 20.76 0.10 -18.42
N PRO A 174 20.27 1.24 -18.93
CA PRO A 174 19.69 1.31 -20.25
C PRO A 174 20.81 1.03 -21.25
N THR A 175 20.75 -0.15 -21.87
CA THR A 175 21.60 -0.49 -23.01
C THR A 175 20.62 -0.80 -24.14
N ASP A 176 20.76 -0.12 -25.28
CA ASP A 176 19.93 -0.20 -26.48
C ASP A 176 19.87 -1.64 -27.06
N GLN A 177 19.11 -2.52 -26.41
CA GLN A 177 18.84 -3.86 -26.89
C GLN A 177 17.34 -4.14 -26.87
N PRO A 178 16.80 -4.85 -27.88
CA PRO A 178 15.39 -5.17 -27.96
C PRO A 178 14.99 -5.97 -26.72
N ILE A 179 14.00 -5.46 -25.99
CA ILE A 179 13.47 -6.03 -24.76
C ILE A 179 12.84 -7.39 -25.12
N LEU A 180 13.60 -8.47 -24.90
CA LEU A 180 13.03 -9.82 -24.86
C LEU A 180 12.19 -9.90 -23.58
N HIS A 181 10.87 -9.81 -23.73
CA HIS A 181 9.90 -10.12 -22.67
C HIS A 181 9.95 -11.62 -22.36
N TRP A 182 10.97 -12.06 -21.64
CA TRP A 182 10.97 -13.38 -21.02
C TRP A 182 10.17 -13.29 -19.72
N PHE A 183 8.95 -13.82 -19.73
CA PHE A 183 8.13 -13.97 -18.53
C PHE A 183 8.78 -15.05 -17.65
N LEU A 184 9.66 -14.63 -16.74
CA LEU A 184 10.22 -15.52 -15.74
C LEU A 184 9.15 -15.78 -14.66
N PRO A 185 8.83 -17.04 -14.35
CA PRO A 185 7.81 -17.35 -13.37
C PRO A 185 8.10 -16.70 -12.01
N LEU A 186 7.05 -16.16 -11.38
CA LEU A 186 7.18 -15.56 -10.05
C LEU A 186 7.74 -16.56 -9.02
N GLY A 187 8.68 -16.09 -8.20
CA GLY A 187 9.20 -16.84 -7.05
C GLY A 187 8.11 -17.14 -6.01
N THR A 188 8.31 -18.18 -5.20
CA THR A 188 7.31 -18.66 -4.22
C THR A 188 6.85 -17.57 -3.24
N ALA A 189 7.78 -16.79 -2.67
CA ALA A 189 7.46 -15.69 -1.77
C ALA A 189 6.60 -14.61 -2.44
N LYS A 190 6.82 -14.34 -3.73
CA LYS A 190 6.01 -13.36 -4.49
C LYS A 190 4.63 -13.90 -4.79
N LYS A 191 4.50 -15.19 -5.09
CA LYS A 191 3.20 -15.84 -5.26
C LYS A 191 2.35 -15.80 -3.98
N GLU A 192 2.97 -16.01 -2.83
CA GLU A 192 2.31 -15.92 -1.52
C GLU A 192 1.85 -14.49 -1.20
N GLU A 193 2.72 -13.49 -1.42
CA GLU A 193 2.38 -12.09 -1.27
C GLU A 193 1.22 -11.69 -2.21
N LEU A 194 1.29 -12.10 -3.48
CA LEU A 194 0.26 -11.83 -4.48
C LEU A 194 -1.08 -12.49 -4.10
N ALA A 195 -1.06 -13.72 -3.58
CA ALA A 195 -2.26 -14.39 -3.09
C ALA A 195 -2.90 -13.61 -1.92
N THR A 196 -2.08 -13.10 -1.00
CA THR A 196 -2.55 -12.31 0.16
C THR A 196 -3.14 -10.97 -0.28
N ARG A 197 -2.64 -10.37 -1.36
CA ARG A 197 -3.15 -9.09 -1.91
C ARG A 197 -4.32 -9.23 -2.87
N THR A 198 -4.59 -10.43 -3.37
CA THR A 198 -5.59 -10.68 -4.43
C THR A 198 -6.98 -10.19 -4.04
N TYR A 199 -7.42 -10.46 -2.81
CA TYR A 199 -8.75 -10.04 -2.36
C TYR A 199 -8.93 -8.51 -2.44
N LEU A 200 -7.87 -7.75 -2.14
CA LEU A 200 -7.93 -6.29 -2.10
C LEU A 200 -7.95 -5.72 -3.52
N ALA A 201 -7.16 -6.30 -4.44
CA ALA A 201 -7.20 -5.95 -5.85
C ALA A 201 -8.59 -6.24 -6.46
N VAL A 202 -9.17 -7.41 -6.17
CA VAL A 202 -10.55 -7.76 -6.57
C VAL A 202 -11.55 -6.74 -6.01
N SER A 203 -11.42 -6.37 -4.72
CA SER A 203 -12.29 -5.37 -4.10
C SER A 203 -12.22 -4.02 -4.82
N ALA A 204 -11.00 -3.53 -5.11
CA ALA A 204 -10.79 -2.28 -5.86
C ALA A 204 -11.40 -2.34 -7.27
N LEU A 205 -11.19 -3.43 -8.00
CA LEU A 205 -11.79 -3.61 -9.33
C LEU A 205 -13.32 -3.63 -9.26
N GLN A 206 -13.89 -4.29 -8.25
CA GLN A 206 -15.35 -4.32 -8.05
C GLN A 206 -15.90 -2.93 -7.77
N VAL A 207 -15.22 -2.13 -6.95
CA VAL A 207 -15.58 -0.71 -6.71
C VAL A 207 -15.62 0.06 -8.02
N LEU A 208 -14.55 -0.04 -8.81
CA LEU A 208 -14.44 0.65 -10.09
C LEU A 208 -15.54 0.21 -11.07
N SER A 209 -15.86 -1.09 -11.10
CA SER A 209 -16.93 -1.62 -11.95
C SER A 209 -18.33 -1.17 -11.52
N GLY A 210 -18.49 -0.78 -10.25
CA GLY A 210 -19.75 -0.28 -9.69
C GLY A 210 -19.98 1.21 -9.91
N LEU A 211 -19.00 1.95 -10.45
CA LEU A 211 -19.17 3.37 -10.76
C LEU A 211 -20.18 3.58 -11.89
N GLU A 212 -20.92 4.68 -11.82
CA GLU A 212 -21.80 5.09 -12.91
C GLU A 212 -21.00 5.32 -14.20
N ARG A 213 -21.62 5.07 -15.36
CA ARG A 213 -20.95 5.15 -16.66
C ARG A 213 -20.26 6.49 -16.92
N VAL A 214 -20.92 7.60 -16.55
CA VAL A 214 -20.38 8.95 -16.74
C VAL A 214 -19.18 9.19 -15.80
N SER A 215 -19.28 8.73 -14.56
CA SER A 215 -18.22 8.76 -13.56
C SER A 215 -17.01 7.95 -14.03
N PHE A 216 -17.19 6.68 -14.39
CA PHE A 216 -16.12 5.83 -14.90
C PHE A 216 -15.42 6.44 -16.12
N ARG A 217 -16.19 6.99 -17.08
CA ARG A 217 -15.64 7.64 -18.28
C ARG A 217 -14.70 8.81 -17.94
N ARG A 218 -14.98 9.56 -16.88
CA ARG A 218 -14.13 10.67 -16.39
C ARG A 218 -12.75 10.17 -15.97
N HIS A 219 -12.66 8.95 -15.43
CA HIS A 219 -11.43 8.35 -14.92
C HIS A 219 -10.78 7.35 -15.89
N ALA A 220 -11.46 6.99 -16.98
CA ALA A 220 -11.04 5.93 -17.90
C ALA A 220 -9.61 6.09 -18.43
N CYS A 221 -9.17 7.32 -18.74
CA CYS A 221 -7.80 7.56 -19.23
C CYS A 221 -6.72 7.19 -18.21
N ARG A 222 -6.99 7.33 -16.91
CA ARG A 222 -6.07 6.96 -15.82
C ARG A 222 -6.14 5.47 -15.51
N LEU A 223 -7.34 4.91 -15.56
CA LEU A 223 -7.60 3.51 -15.20
C LEU A 223 -7.19 2.53 -16.29
N PHE A 224 -7.37 2.89 -17.57
CA PHE A 224 -7.18 1.97 -18.68
C PHE A 224 -5.76 1.38 -18.77
N PRO A 225 -4.67 2.15 -18.62
CA PRO A 225 -3.32 1.58 -18.58
C PRO A 225 -3.16 0.52 -17.48
N LEU A 226 -3.65 0.78 -16.27
CA LEU A 226 -3.58 -0.17 -15.15
C LEU A 226 -4.35 -1.46 -15.45
N LEU A 227 -5.52 -1.35 -16.09
CA LEU A 227 -6.32 -2.52 -16.47
C LEU A 227 -5.61 -3.35 -17.54
N VAL A 228 -4.95 -2.71 -18.51
CA VAL A 228 -4.15 -3.40 -19.54
C VAL A 228 -2.94 -4.09 -18.92
N ASP A 229 -2.23 -3.40 -18.03
CA ASP A 229 -1.09 -3.98 -17.31
C ASP A 229 -1.49 -5.19 -16.47
N LEU A 230 -2.67 -5.13 -15.82
CA LEU A 230 -3.21 -6.27 -15.07
C LEU A 230 -3.47 -7.47 -15.99
N VAL A 231 -4.09 -7.26 -17.15
CA VAL A 231 -4.32 -8.33 -18.13
C VAL A 231 -3.00 -8.95 -18.63
N GLY A 232 -1.96 -8.13 -18.80
CA GLY A 232 -0.64 -8.57 -19.25
C GLY A 232 0.24 -9.17 -18.14
N SER A 233 -0.15 -9.03 -16.86
CA SER A 233 0.68 -9.43 -15.74
C SER A 233 0.60 -10.93 -15.43
N GLU A 234 1.67 -11.49 -14.86
CA GLU A 234 1.71 -12.89 -14.43
C GLU A 234 1.03 -13.06 -13.07
N HIS A 235 -0.30 -12.88 -13.02
CA HIS A 235 -1.09 -13.16 -11.83
C HIS A 235 -1.94 -14.43 -12.03
N THR A 236 -1.91 -15.36 -11.06
CA THR A 236 -2.62 -16.64 -11.17
C THR A 236 -4.07 -16.58 -10.66
N SER A 237 -4.60 -15.39 -10.40
CA SER A 237 -5.94 -15.23 -9.81
C SER A 237 -7.02 -15.20 -10.89
N GLY A 238 -7.83 -16.25 -10.93
CA GLY A 238 -9.03 -16.31 -11.79
C GLY A 238 -10.10 -15.28 -11.42
N GLU A 239 -10.17 -14.86 -10.14
CA GLU A 239 -11.12 -13.83 -9.70
C GLU A 239 -10.77 -12.46 -10.29
N VAL A 240 -9.49 -12.09 -10.29
CA VAL A 240 -9.03 -10.84 -10.90
C VAL A 240 -9.36 -10.84 -12.39
N GLN A 241 -9.09 -11.94 -13.10
CA GLN A 241 -9.43 -12.09 -14.52
C GLN A 241 -10.94 -11.96 -14.78
N LEU A 242 -11.76 -12.58 -13.93
CA LEU A 242 -13.22 -12.50 -14.06
C LEU A 242 -13.74 -11.06 -13.92
N VAL A 243 -13.28 -10.33 -12.90
CA VAL A 243 -13.70 -8.94 -12.67
C VAL A 243 -13.16 -8.03 -13.77
N LEU A 244 -11.92 -8.22 -14.22
CA LEU A 244 -11.37 -7.48 -15.37
C LEU A 244 -12.21 -7.70 -16.63
N SER A 245 -12.54 -8.96 -16.95
CA SER A 245 -13.41 -9.27 -18.10
C SER A 245 -14.74 -8.54 -18.00
N ASN A 246 -15.35 -8.48 -16.80
CA ASN A 246 -16.58 -7.76 -16.59
C ASN A 246 -16.41 -6.24 -16.82
N ILE A 247 -15.33 -5.62 -16.31
CA ILE A 247 -15.03 -4.20 -16.53
C ILE A 247 -14.86 -3.89 -18.02
N PHE A 248 -14.12 -4.71 -18.76
CA PHE A 248 -13.94 -4.49 -20.19
C PHE A 248 -15.25 -4.58 -20.97
N GLN A 249 -16.14 -5.50 -20.60
CA GLN A 249 -17.44 -5.67 -21.26
C GLN A 249 -18.45 -4.59 -20.88
N SER A 250 -18.56 -4.26 -19.58
CA SER A 250 -19.63 -3.40 -19.05
C SER A 250 -19.25 -1.92 -18.96
N CYS A 251 -17.97 -1.59 -18.75
CA CYS A 251 -17.51 -0.21 -18.58
C CYS A 251 -16.78 0.30 -19.84
N ILE A 252 -15.75 -0.41 -20.30
CA ILE A 252 -14.89 0.07 -21.40
C ILE A 252 -15.54 -0.09 -22.77
N GLY A 253 -16.11 -1.27 -23.07
CA GLY A 253 -16.75 -1.58 -24.34
C GLY A 253 -17.74 -0.49 -24.79
N PRO A 254 -18.69 -0.08 -23.92
CA PRO A 254 -19.62 0.99 -24.23
C PRO A 254 -18.97 2.37 -24.46
N ILE A 255 -17.79 2.66 -23.88
CA ILE A 255 -17.09 3.94 -24.10
C ILE A 255 -16.42 3.96 -25.48
N VAL A 256 -15.92 2.82 -25.95
CA VAL A 256 -15.22 2.69 -27.24
C VAL A 256 -16.20 2.60 -28.42
N MET A 257 -17.41 2.09 -28.19
CA MET A 257 -18.44 1.94 -29.23
C MET A 257 -19.28 3.21 -29.48
N GLU A 258 -19.10 4.26 -28.68
CA GLU A 258 -19.70 5.60 -28.89
C GLU A 258 -18.82 6.50 -29.77
#